data_AF-A0A1Z5TTQ5-F1
#
_entry.id   AF-A0A1Z5TTQ5-F1
#
_cell.length_a   1.000
_cell.length_b   1.000
_cell.length_c   1.000
_cell.angle_alpha   90.00
_cell.angle_beta   90.00
_cell.angle_gamma   90.00
#
_symmetry.space_group_name_H-M   'P 1'
#
loop_
_entity.id
_entity.type
_entity.pdbx_description
1 polymer ?
#
loop_
_entity_poly.entity_id
_entity_poly.type
_entity_poly.pdbx_seq_one_letter_code
_entity_poly.pdbx_strand_id
1 'polypeptide(L)'
;MSTTPLQGVDGTNSIIRPVTPTKTRPARSPTYSCGTLPKTVTVIVDERSQAVFEIPETHLVHLLNTTSPETVSIASRDTTQPAKPIRALYLRTTNLAAFTDFLHWTKTGHILPHATPTDTPWLVEHHARRYLDALHLGITLHSIPYQSLAITSLLDLGPYIPYPEDLVNPIFSSTAHFHSRDHPARQVIVAIIAAKTCGAGKRRVRHGPRDRNVERGDRIESGTFWKMYDAFVEERGPECGWPGCVEEVVR
;
A
#
# COMPACT_ATOMS: atom_id res chain seq x y z
N MET A 1 -40.54 5.24 76.63
CA MET A 1 -40.06 6.34 77.49
C MET A 1 -39.53 7.44 76.60
N SER A 2 -40.03 8.66 76.82
CA SER A 2 -39.67 9.96 76.24
C SER A 2 -38.16 10.23 76.23
N THR A 3 -37.55 11.12 75.43
CA THR A 3 -37.85 12.55 75.13
C THR A 3 -37.03 13.06 73.93
N THR A 4 -37.61 13.93 73.10
CA THR A 4 -36.99 14.96 72.23
C THR A 4 -36.81 16.30 73.03
N PRO A 5 -36.36 17.48 72.50
CA PRO A 5 -35.62 17.89 71.27
C PRO A 5 -34.52 18.99 71.51
N LEU A 6 -33.70 19.41 70.53
CA LEU A 6 -33.67 20.68 69.73
C LEU A 6 -32.16 20.94 69.42
N GLN A 7 -31.64 21.55 68.36
CA GLN A 7 -32.06 22.70 67.55
C GLN A 7 -31.06 22.84 66.37
N GLY A 8 -31.46 23.40 65.22
CA GLY A 8 -30.52 23.92 64.22
C GLY A 8 -31.04 23.91 62.79
N VAL A 9 -31.81 24.93 62.45
CA VAL A 9 -32.38 25.24 61.12
C VAL A 9 -31.33 25.97 60.29
N ASP A 10 -31.26 25.66 58.99
CA ASP A 10 -31.05 26.56 57.83
C ASP A 10 -30.59 25.66 56.66
N GLY A 11 -31.38 25.39 55.62
CA GLY A 11 -32.07 26.37 54.80
C GLY A 11 -31.16 26.73 53.62
N THR A 12 -31.24 26.00 52.51
CA THR A 12 -31.36 26.53 51.12
C THR A 12 -31.09 25.46 50.07
N ASN A 13 -32.09 25.26 49.20
CA ASN A 13 -32.01 24.56 47.93
C ASN A 13 -30.85 25.13 47.09
N SER A 14 -29.80 24.35 46.83
CA SER A 14 -28.85 24.70 45.77
C SER A 14 -29.35 24.11 44.45
N ILE A 15 -29.93 25.01 43.66
CA ILE A 15 -30.27 24.78 42.26
C ILE A 15 -28.97 24.45 41.53
N ILE A 16 -28.87 23.24 40.97
CA ILE A 16 -27.80 22.88 40.03
C ILE A 16 -27.98 23.77 38.80
N ARG A 17 -27.17 24.84 38.71
CA ARG A 17 -27.05 25.62 37.49
C ARG A 17 -26.31 24.76 36.45
N PRO A 18 -26.79 24.65 35.21
CA PRO A 18 -26.00 24.05 34.16
C PRO A 18 -24.78 24.93 33.89
N VAL A 19 -23.59 24.36 34.03
CA VAL A 19 -22.34 24.98 33.62
C VAL A 19 -22.36 25.08 32.10
N THR A 20 -22.59 26.29 31.58
CA THR A 20 -22.43 26.58 30.15
C THR A 20 -20.97 26.27 29.77
N PRO A 21 -20.69 25.43 28.76
CA PRO A 21 -19.32 25.25 28.32
C PRO A 21 -18.82 26.58 27.75
N THR A 22 -17.79 27.15 28.40
CA THR A 22 -17.06 28.30 27.89
C THR A 22 -16.57 27.95 26.49
N LYS A 23 -17.07 28.63 25.46
CA LYS A 23 -16.55 28.53 24.09
C LYS A 23 -15.11 29.02 24.11
N THR A 24 -14.17 28.10 24.31
CA THR A 24 -12.76 28.36 24.06
C THR A 24 -12.62 28.55 22.55
N ARG A 25 -12.42 29.81 22.15
CA ARG A 25 -12.04 30.18 20.78
C ARG A 25 -10.88 29.28 20.35
N PRO A 26 -10.91 28.66 19.14
CA PRO A 26 -9.76 27.95 18.65
C PRO A 26 -8.56 28.90 18.66
N ALA A 27 -7.43 28.47 19.21
CA ALA A 27 -6.19 29.20 19.11
C ALA A 27 -5.96 29.51 17.62
N ARG A 28 -5.70 30.79 17.32
CA ARG A 28 -5.36 31.22 15.96
C ARG A 28 -4.25 30.31 15.44
N SER A 29 -4.47 29.77 14.24
CA SER A 29 -3.45 29.05 13.49
C SER A 29 -2.13 29.83 13.53
N PRO A 30 -0.99 29.16 13.69
CA PRO A 30 0.29 29.86 13.75
C PRO A 30 0.44 30.69 12.47
N THR A 31 0.72 31.98 12.67
CA THR A 31 1.05 32.89 11.58
C THR A 31 2.33 32.37 10.95
N TYR A 32 2.21 31.71 9.79
CA TYR A 32 3.38 31.35 9.00
C TYR A 32 4.08 32.65 8.62
N SER A 33 5.31 32.81 9.09
CA SER A 33 6.25 33.81 8.59
C SER A 33 6.33 33.70 7.07
N CYS A 34 6.44 34.85 6.40
CA CYS A 34 6.56 35.00 4.95
C CYS A 34 7.82 34.29 4.44
N GLY A 35 7.74 32.97 4.33
CA GLY A 35 8.62 32.14 3.53
C GLY A 35 7.97 31.94 2.17
N THR A 36 8.78 31.91 1.12
CA THR A 36 8.35 31.55 -0.24
C THR A 36 7.49 30.28 -0.17
N LEU A 37 6.26 30.35 -0.67
CA LEU A 37 5.38 29.18 -0.72
C LEU A 37 6.13 28.02 -1.39
N PRO A 38 6.11 26.80 -0.82
CA PRO A 38 6.77 25.66 -1.43
C PRO A 38 6.19 25.45 -2.82
N LYS A 39 7.07 25.31 -3.82
CA LYS A 39 6.65 25.08 -5.21
C LYS A 39 5.82 23.79 -5.27
N THR A 40 4.55 23.93 -5.62
CA THR A 40 3.63 22.81 -5.78
C THR A 40 3.50 22.43 -7.26
N VAL A 41 3.22 21.16 -7.49
CA VAL A 41 2.93 20.59 -8.81
C VAL A 41 1.53 20.00 -8.77
N THR A 42 0.74 20.32 -9.80
CA THR A 42 -0.57 19.71 -9.98
C THR A 42 -0.40 18.29 -10.51
N VAL A 43 -1.00 17.31 -9.85
CA VAL A 43 -1.02 15.91 -10.28
C VAL A 43 -2.47 15.50 -10.49
N ILE A 44 -2.75 14.92 -11.65
CA ILE A 44 -4.05 14.32 -11.98
C ILE A 44 -3.84 12.81 -12.01
N VAL A 45 -4.65 12.09 -11.24
CA VAL A 45 -4.51 10.63 -11.07
C VAL A 45 -5.75 9.95 -11.60
N ASP A 46 -5.54 8.82 -12.29
CA ASP A 46 -6.59 7.96 -12.84
C ASP A 46 -7.50 8.72 -13.83
N GLU A 47 -7.44 8.31 -15.09
CA GLU A 47 -8.25 8.90 -16.17
C GLU A 47 -9.75 8.94 -15.85
N ARG A 48 -10.23 7.99 -15.05
CA ARG A 48 -11.64 7.90 -14.65
C ARG A 48 -11.98 8.76 -13.43
N SER A 49 -11.03 8.93 -12.51
CA SER A 49 -11.27 9.65 -11.26
C SER A 49 -11.09 11.17 -11.42
N GLN A 50 -10.22 11.60 -12.35
CA GLN A 50 -9.80 12.98 -12.54
C GLN A 50 -9.46 13.69 -11.21
N ALA A 51 -8.97 12.94 -10.22
CA ALA A 51 -8.64 13.49 -8.91
C ALA A 51 -7.44 14.43 -9.07
N VAL A 52 -7.63 15.69 -8.69
CA VAL A 52 -6.62 16.76 -8.81
C VAL A 52 -5.98 17.00 -7.45
N PHE A 53 -4.65 16.90 -7.40
CA PHE A 53 -3.85 17.12 -6.23
C PHE A 53 -2.86 18.26 -6.45
N GLU A 54 -2.65 19.10 -5.43
CA GLU A 54 -1.55 20.04 -5.37
C GLU A 54 -0.53 19.53 -4.36
N ILE A 55 0.61 19.06 -4.83
CA ILE A 55 1.61 18.39 -4.00
C ILE A 55 2.93 19.16 -4.06
N PRO A 56 3.63 19.37 -2.94
CA PRO A 56 4.97 19.94 -2.96
C PRO A 56 5.93 19.14 -3.84
N GLU A 57 6.72 19.84 -4.65
CA GLU A 57 7.70 19.25 -5.59
C GLU A 57 8.68 18.29 -4.89
N THR A 58 9.00 18.56 -3.63
CA THR A 58 9.88 17.74 -2.78
C THR A 58 9.38 16.30 -2.61
N HIS A 59 8.06 16.07 -2.68
CA HIS A 59 7.46 14.73 -2.57
C HIS A 59 7.28 14.05 -3.94
N LEU A 60 7.61 14.73 -5.03
CA LEU A 60 7.38 14.26 -6.40
C LEU A 60 8.68 14.07 -7.19
N VAL A 61 9.84 14.11 -6.55
CA VAL A 61 11.16 14.01 -7.22
C VAL A 61 11.22 12.82 -8.18
N HIS A 62 10.78 11.64 -7.74
CA HIS A 62 10.77 10.42 -8.59
C HIS A 62 9.80 10.53 -9.78
N LEU A 63 8.64 11.15 -9.57
CA LEU A 63 7.64 11.36 -10.61
C LEU A 63 8.11 12.37 -11.65
N LEU A 64 8.75 13.47 -11.22
CA LEU A 64 9.24 14.52 -12.10
C LEU A 64 10.42 14.07 -12.97
N ASN A 65 11.19 13.09 -12.50
CA ASN A 65 12.28 12.50 -13.27
C ASN A 65 11.80 11.57 -14.39
N THR A 66 10.58 11.03 -14.29
CA THR A 66 10.06 10.00 -15.20
C THR A 66 8.87 10.46 -16.02
N THR A 67 8.15 11.48 -15.56
CA THR A 67 6.92 11.97 -16.17
C THR A 67 7.03 13.47 -16.41
N SER A 68 6.75 13.90 -17.64
CA SER A 68 6.71 15.31 -17.99
C SER A 68 5.32 15.90 -17.76
N PRO A 69 5.20 17.13 -17.22
CA PRO A 69 3.91 17.79 -17.11
C PRO A 69 3.32 18.11 -18.48
N GLU A 70 2.05 17.75 -18.67
CA GLU A 70 1.27 18.02 -19.88
C GLU A 70 0.25 19.14 -19.61
N THR A 71 -0.21 19.81 -20.67
CA THR A 71 -1.32 20.77 -20.56
C THR A 71 -2.63 20.01 -20.72
N VAL A 72 -3.43 19.97 -19.66
CA VAL A 72 -4.72 19.27 -19.62
C VAL A 72 -5.84 20.29 -19.39
N SER A 73 -6.89 20.22 -20.20
CA SER A 73 -8.11 21.01 -19.99
C SER A 73 -9.01 20.27 -19.01
N ILE A 74 -9.15 20.80 -17.79
CA ILE A 74 -10.08 20.25 -16.81
C ILE A 74 -11.44 20.94 -17.00
N ALA A 75 -12.50 20.16 -17.12
CA ALA A 75 -13.87 20.69 -17.20
C ALA A 75 -14.16 21.50 -15.93
N SER A 76 -14.57 22.75 -16.10
CA SER A 76 -15.01 23.57 -14.98
C SER A 76 -16.25 22.94 -14.37
N ARG A 77 -16.35 22.92 -13.02
CA ARG A 77 -17.61 22.59 -12.33
C ARG A 77 -18.71 23.59 -12.67
N ASP A 78 -18.33 24.77 -13.15
CA ASP A 78 -19.22 25.81 -13.60
C ASP A 78 -19.33 25.75 -15.14
N THR A 79 -20.44 25.21 -15.65
CA THR A 79 -20.69 24.97 -17.09
C THR A 79 -20.70 26.24 -17.94
N THR A 80 -20.66 27.42 -17.30
CA THR A 80 -20.64 28.73 -17.95
C THR A 80 -19.23 29.19 -18.31
N GLN A 81 -18.18 28.59 -17.75
CA GLN A 81 -16.79 28.95 -18.04
C GLN A 81 -16.11 27.94 -18.96
N PRO A 82 -15.32 28.40 -19.96
CA PRO A 82 -14.52 27.52 -20.78
C PRO A 82 -13.51 26.76 -19.90
N ALA A 83 -13.24 25.51 -20.25
CA ALA A 83 -12.25 24.68 -19.56
C ALA A 83 -10.89 25.40 -19.50
N LYS A 84 -10.34 25.55 -18.30
CA LYS A 84 -9.06 26.24 -18.11
C LYS A 84 -7.92 25.23 -18.34
N PRO A 85 -6.97 25.51 -19.25
CA PRO A 85 -5.80 24.66 -19.41
C PRO A 85 -4.93 24.76 -18.15
N ILE A 86 -4.60 23.61 -17.57
CA ILE A 86 -3.72 23.49 -16.40
C ILE A 86 -2.54 22.62 -16.80
N ARG A 87 -1.33 23.01 -16.37
CA ARG A 87 -0.12 22.20 -16.54
C ARG A 87 -0.02 21.23 -15.38
N ALA A 88 -0.14 19.93 -15.65
CA ALA A 88 -0.20 18.90 -14.62
C ALA A 88 0.59 17.64 -15.01
N LEU A 89 1.10 16.92 -14.01
CA LEU A 89 1.53 15.53 -14.21
C LEU A 89 0.28 14.66 -14.31
N TYR A 90 0.10 13.98 -15.44
CA TYR A 90 -1.08 13.15 -15.66
C TYR A 90 -0.75 11.66 -15.58
N LEU A 91 -1.14 11.03 -14.47
CA LEU A 91 -0.90 9.62 -14.18
C LEU A 91 -2.11 8.79 -14.60
N ARG A 92 -2.24 8.57 -15.91
CA ARG A 92 -3.44 7.96 -16.53
C ARG A 92 -3.73 6.54 -16.04
N THR A 93 -2.67 5.75 -15.87
CA THR A 93 -2.75 4.31 -15.51
C THR A 93 -2.59 4.06 -14.02
N THR A 94 -2.22 5.07 -13.23
CA THR A 94 -2.01 4.92 -11.79
C THR A 94 -3.35 5.05 -11.08
N ASN A 95 -3.75 4.01 -10.36
CA ASN A 95 -4.95 4.07 -9.54
C ASN A 95 -4.76 5.04 -8.36
N LEU A 96 -5.87 5.66 -7.91
CA LEU A 96 -5.87 6.67 -6.85
C LEU A 96 -5.17 6.18 -5.57
N ALA A 97 -5.47 4.95 -5.19
CA ALA A 97 -4.96 4.37 -3.97
C ALA A 97 -3.42 4.19 -4.06
N ALA A 98 -2.89 3.75 -5.20
CA ALA A 98 -1.46 3.53 -5.40
C ALA A 98 -0.70 4.85 -5.31
N PHE A 99 -1.30 5.92 -5.84
CA PHE A 99 -0.76 7.26 -5.68
C PHE A 99 -0.79 7.73 -4.22
N THR A 100 -1.88 7.48 -3.47
CA THR A 100 -1.91 7.87 -2.05
C THR A 100 -0.89 7.11 -1.22
N ASP A 101 -0.64 5.83 -1.50
CA ASP A 101 0.39 5.03 -0.83
C ASP A 101 1.80 5.52 -1.18
N PHE A 102 2.02 5.90 -2.44
CA PHE A 102 3.27 6.54 -2.85
C PHE A 102 3.51 7.86 -2.09
N LEU A 103 2.50 8.73 -2.03
CA LEU A 103 2.60 9.97 -1.26
C LEU A 103 2.82 9.71 0.22
N HIS A 104 2.19 8.68 0.79
CA HIS A 104 2.42 8.27 2.17
C HIS A 104 3.89 7.88 2.38
N TRP A 105 4.43 7.03 1.50
CA TRP A 105 5.84 6.63 1.53
C TRP A 105 6.80 7.81 1.46
N THR A 106 6.57 8.78 0.57
CA THR A 106 7.44 9.97 0.50
C THR A 106 7.46 10.82 1.76
N LYS A 107 6.50 10.61 2.68
CA LYS A 107 6.40 11.32 3.95
C LYS A 107 6.86 10.49 5.14
N THR A 108 6.57 9.19 5.14
CA THR A 108 6.77 8.32 6.32
C THR A 108 7.84 7.26 6.13
N GLY A 109 8.26 6.99 4.90
CA GLY A 109 9.12 5.86 4.56
C GLY A 109 8.39 4.52 4.52
N HIS A 110 7.08 4.47 4.79
CA HIS A 110 6.25 3.26 4.72
C HIS A 110 5.21 3.37 3.61
N ILE A 111 4.90 2.25 2.94
CA ILE A 111 3.87 2.22 1.88
C ILE A 111 2.47 2.31 2.50
N LEU A 112 2.21 1.53 3.55
CA LEU A 112 0.90 1.43 4.20
C LEU A 112 0.95 1.98 5.63
N PRO A 113 -0.09 2.71 6.08
CA PRO A 113 -0.15 3.29 7.42
C PRO A 113 -0.36 2.28 8.56
N HIS A 114 -0.87 1.08 8.27
CA HIS A 114 -1.22 0.05 9.26
C HIS A 114 -0.69 -1.34 8.87
N ALA A 115 0.63 -1.49 8.78
CA ALA A 115 1.28 -2.79 8.59
C ALA A 115 1.28 -3.65 9.87
N THR A 116 0.21 -3.65 10.67
CA THR A 116 0.13 -4.51 11.85
C THR A 116 -0.11 -5.96 11.45
N PRO A 117 0.58 -6.92 12.10
CA PRO A 117 0.26 -8.34 11.95
C PRO A 117 -1.23 -8.54 12.27
N THR A 118 -1.96 -9.07 11.30
CA THR A 118 -3.40 -9.31 11.42
C THR A 118 -3.69 -10.66 10.81
N ASP A 119 -4.37 -11.51 11.58
CA ASP A 119 -4.84 -12.80 11.09
C ASP A 119 -6.12 -12.66 10.26
N THR A 120 -6.54 -11.42 9.98
CA THR A 120 -7.76 -11.12 9.23
C THR A 120 -7.52 -11.34 7.74
N PRO A 121 -8.07 -12.40 7.11
CA PRO A 121 -7.65 -12.81 5.77
C PRO A 121 -7.90 -11.76 4.69
N TRP A 122 -9.04 -11.06 4.73
CA TRP A 122 -9.35 -10.02 3.74
C TRP A 122 -8.39 -8.82 3.83
N LEU A 123 -7.88 -8.51 5.03
CA LEU A 123 -6.96 -7.41 5.24
C LEU A 123 -5.55 -7.77 4.75
N VAL A 124 -5.12 -9.02 4.97
CA VAL A 124 -3.89 -9.56 4.40
C VAL A 124 -3.94 -9.53 2.86
N GLU A 125 -5.03 -10.01 2.26
CA GLU A 125 -5.20 -9.95 0.80
C GLU A 125 -5.20 -8.52 0.28
N HIS A 126 -5.84 -7.59 1.00
CA HIS A 126 -5.85 -6.18 0.66
C HIS A 126 -4.43 -5.59 0.70
N HIS A 127 -3.65 -5.85 1.76
CA HIS A 127 -2.25 -5.40 1.86
C HIS A 127 -1.38 -5.99 0.75
N ALA A 128 -1.53 -7.28 0.43
CA ALA A 128 -0.79 -7.92 -0.65
C ALA A 128 -1.04 -7.21 -1.99
N ARG A 129 -2.31 -6.92 -2.32
CA ARG A 129 -2.68 -6.15 -3.53
C ARG A 129 -2.11 -4.74 -3.54
N ARG A 130 -2.08 -4.07 -2.38
CA ARG A 130 -1.46 -2.74 -2.25
C ARG A 130 0.04 -2.76 -2.47
N TYR A 131 0.75 -3.77 -1.97
CA TYR A 131 2.18 -3.94 -2.25
C TYR A 131 2.45 -4.30 -3.72
N LEU A 132 1.55 -5.03 -4.39
CA LEU A 132 1.63 -5.25 -5.84
C LEU A 132 1.45 -3.95 -6.64
N ASP A 133 0.45 -3.13 -6.28
CA ASP A 133 0.26 -1.81 -6.89
C ASP A 133 1.49 -0.92 -6.68
N ALA A 134 2.05 -0.93 -5.47
CA ALA A 134 3.26 -0.19 -5.14
C ALA A 134 4.49 -0.68 -5.93
N LEU A 135 4.64 -2.00 -6.11
CA LEU A 135 5.67 -2.58 -6.96
C LEU A 135 5.51 -2.12 -8.43
N HIS A 136 4.29 -2.21 -8.97
CA HIS A 136 4.01 -1.79 -10.34
C HIS A 136 4.30 -0.29 -10.57
N LEU A 137 3.87 0.55 -9.63
CA LEU A 137 4.17 1.97 -9.65
C LEU A 137 5.67 2.22 -9.50
N GLY A 138 6.36 1.53 -8.59
CA GLY A 138 7.80 1.63 -8.41
C GLY A 138 8.59 1.30 -9.67
N ILE A 139 8.17 0.28 -10.43
CA ILE A 139 8.74 -0.09 -11.73
C ILE A 139 8.51 1.03 -12.74
N THR A 140 7.28 1.53 -12.85
CA THR A 140 6.91 2.64 -13.75
C THR A 140 7.71 3.90 -13.47
N LEU A 141 7.97 4.20 -12.20
CA LEU A 141 8.73 5.37 -11.75
C LEU A 141 10.24 5.14 -11.70
N HIS A 142 10.72 3.96 -12.10
CA HIS A 142 12.13 3.56 -11.94
C HIS A 142 12.69 3.80 -10.51
N SER A 143 11.84 3.73 -9.49
CA SER A 143 12.22 3.97 -8.10
C SER A 143 12.64 2.68 -7.42
N ILE A 144 13.94 2.38 -7.45
CA ILE A 144 14.52 1.22 -6.78
C ILE A 144 14.16 1.18 -5.28
N PRO A 145 14.27 2.28 -4.50
CA PRO A 145 13.91 2.24 -3.08
C PRO A 145 12.45 1.87 -2.82
N TYR A 146 11.53 2.34 -3.67
CA TYR A 146 10.11 2.03 -3.53
C TYR A 146 9.79 0.59 -3.94
N GLN A 147 10.42 0.11 -5.02
CA GLN A 147 10.33 -1.30 -5.45
C GLN A 147 10.83 -2.24 -4.34
N SER A 148 12.04 -1.99 -3.81
CA SER A 148 12.62 -2.81 -2.75
C SER A 148 11.73 -2.85 -1.52
N LEU A 149 11.20 -1.70 -1.07
CA LEU A 149 10.29 -1.66 0.08
C LEU A 149 9.00 -2.46 -0.17
N ALA A 150 8.42 -2.39 -1.37
CA ALA A 150 7.24 -3.18 -1.72
C ALA A 150 7.53 -4.68 -1.69
N ILE A 151 8.69 -5.10 -2.20
CA ILE A 151 9.14 -6.49 -2.22
C ILE A 151 9.39 -7.01 -0.81
N THR A 152 10.10 -6.25 0.02
CA THR A 152 10.35 -6.60 1.43
C THR A 152 9.03 -6.70 2.20
N SER A 153 8.15 -5.71 2.05
CA SER A 153 6.85 -5.72 2.74
C SER A 153 5.97 -6.90 2.32
N LEU A 154 6.04 -7.30 1.04
CA LEU A 154 5.35 -8.48 0.55
C LEU A 154 5.93 -9.77 1.12
N LEU A 155 7.26 -9.84 1.28
CA LEU A 155 7.93 -10.97 1.94
C LEU A 155 7.51 -11.09 3.40
N ASP A 156 7.50 -9.99 4.14
CA ASP A 156 7.07 -9.95 5.55
C ASP A 156 5.61 -10.37 5.72
N LEU A 157 4.75 -9.99 4.77
CA LEU A 157 3.33 -10.39 4.75
C LEU A 157 3.13 -11.86 4.37
N GLY A 158 4.09 -12.44 3.65
CA GLY A 158 4.00 -13.75 3.02
C GLY A 158 3.50 -14.89 3.92
N PRO A 159 3.92 -15.04 5.20
CA PRO A 159 3.44 -16.13 6.05
C PRO A 159 1.92 -16.12 6.23
N TYR A 160 1.31 -14.94 6.21
CA TYR A 160 -0.11 -14.73 6.46
C TYR A 160 -0.96 -14.87 5.18
N ILE A 161 -0.36 -14.82 3.99
CA ILE A 161 -1.09 -14.88 2.71
C ILE A 161 -1.67 -16.30 2.54
N PRO A 162 -3.02 -16.46 2.45
CA PRO A 162 -3.62 -17.78 2.31
C PRO A 162 -3.32 -18.43 0.96
N TYR A 163 -3.31 -17.61 -0.10
CA TYR A 163 -3.23 -18.03 -1.50
C TYR A 163 -2.20 -17.19 -2.27
N PRO A 164 -0.89 -17.36 -1.99
CA PRO A 164 0.15 -16.60 -2.69
C PRO A 164 0.20 -16.88 -4.19
N GLU A 165 -0.35 -18.00 -4.66
CA GLU A 165 -0.41 -18.35 -6.09
C GLU A 165 -1.17 -17.30 -6.91
N ASP A 166 -2.17 -16.63 -6.30
CA ASP A 166 -2.98 -15.59 -6.95
C ASP A 166 -2.17 -14.31 -7.25
N LEU A 167 -0.98 -14.16 -6.64
CA LEU A 167 -0.10 -13.02 -6.84
C LEU A 167 0.94 -13.26 -7.96
N VAL A 168 1.10 -14.50 -8.42
CA VAL A 168 2.13 -14.86 -9.40
C VAL A 168 1.91 -14.14 -10.72
N ASN A 169 0.73 -14.28 -11.34
CA ASN A 169 0.49 -13.66 -12.66
C ASN A 169 0.61 -12.13 -12.60
N PRO A 170 0.05 -11.41 -11.59
CA PRO A 170 0.28 -9.97 -11.43
C PRO A 170 1.76 -9.57 -11.31
N ILE A 171 2.56 -10.29 -10.51
CA ILE A 171 3.99 -10.00 -10.35
C ILE A 171 4.74 -10.22 -11.66
N PHE A 172 4.51 -11.35 -12.33
CA PHE A 172 5.17 -11.69 -13.58
C PHE A 172 4.79 -10.72 -14.71
N SER A 173 3.53 -10.28 -14.74
CA SER A 173 3.05 -9.27 -15.69
C SER A 173 3.69 -7.92 -15.43
N SER A 174 3.72 -7.45 -14.18
CA SER A 174 4.33 -6.16 -13.81
C SER A 174 5.83 -6.10 -14.08
N THR A 175 6.49 -7.26 -14.04
CA THR A 175 7.93 -7.39 -14.27
C THR A 175 8.27 -7.86 -15.69
N ALA A 176 7.31 -8.00 -16.60
CA ALA A 176 7.48 -8.62 -17.91
C ALA A 176 8.58 -7.94 -18.76
N HIS A 177 8.77 -6.63 -18.61
CA HIS A 177 9.76 -5.85 -19.36
C HIS A 177 11.21 -6.13 -18.93
N PHE A 178 11.42 -6.72 -17.75
CA PHE A 178 12.75 -7.12 -17.31
C PHE A 178 13.17 -8.40 -18.05
N HIS A 179 14.26 -8.29 -18.82
CA HIS A 179 14.85 -9.38 -19.60
C HIS A 179 15.48 -10.46 -18.72
N SER A 180 15.69 -10.16 -17.44
CA SER A 180 16.20 -11.07 -16.43
C SER A 180 15.05 -11.89 -15.82
N ARG A 181 15.26 -13.20 -15.70
CA ARG A 181 14.41 -14.09 -14.90
C ARG A 181 14.48 -13.75 -13.40
N ASP A 182 15.39 -12.86 -13.03
CA ASP A 182 15.92 -12.66 -11.68
C ASP A 182 15.37 -11.41 -11.01
N HIS A 183 14.32 -10.77 -11.57
CA HIS A 183 13.70 -9.64 -10.87
C HIS A 183 13.35 -10.07 -9.43
N PRO A 184 13.81 -9.35 -8.38
CA PRO A 184 13.70 -9.82 -7.00
C PRO A 184 12.27 -10.19 -6.59
N ALA A 185 11.27 -9.43 -7.05
CA ALA A 185 9.85 -9.76 -6.83
C ALA A 185 9.44 -11.16 -7.33
N ARG A 186 9.97 -11.63 -8.47
CA ARG A 186 9.69 -12.97 -9.02
C ARG A 186 10.29 -14.05 -8.13
N GLN A 187 11.49 -13.82 -7.61
CA GLN A 187 12.16 -14.76 -6.72
C GLN A 187 11.47 -14.82 -5.36
N VAL A 188 11.05 -13.67 -4.83
CA VAL A 188 10.31 -13.57 -3.57
C VAL A 188 8.99 -14.34 -3.63
N ILE A 189 8.20 -14.21 -4.70
CA ILE A 189 6.95 -14.99 -4.79
C ILE A 189 7.20 -16.49 -4.93
N VAL A 190 8.27 -16.90 -5.60
CA VAL A 190 8.71 -18.30 -5.65
C VAL A 190 9.05 -18.80 -4.25
N ALA A 191 9.86 -18.06 -3.48
CA ALA A 191 10.25 -18.44 -2.12
C ALA A 191 9.05 -18.52 -1.16
N ILE A 192 8.12 -17.57 -1.23
CA ILE A 192 6.86 -17.57 -0.45
C ILE A 192 6.06 -18.85 -0.72
N ILE A 193 5.90 -19.21 -2.00
CA ILE A 193 5.13 -20.40 -2.39
C ILE A 193 5.88 -21.65 -1.97
N ALA A 194 7.19 -21.75 -2.22
CA ALA A 194 8.01 -22.90 -1.83
C ALA A 194 7.95 -23.14 -0.31
N ALA A 195 8.11 -22.10 0.51
CA ALA A 195 8.07 -22.23 1.96
C ALA A 195 6.70 -22.68 2.52
N LYS A 196 5.62 -22.43 1.79
CA LYS A 196 4.27 -22.90 2.15
C LYS A 196 3.96 -24.30 1.66
N THR A 197 4.71 -24.81 0.69
CA THR A 197 4.31 -25.98 -0.11
C THR A 197 5.27 -27.17 -0.04
N CYS A 198 6.57 -26.92 0.18
CA CYS A 198 7.60 -27.94 0.29
C CYS A 198 7.75 -28.43 1.75
N GLY A 199 7.72 -29.74 1.95
CA GLY A 199 7.96 -30.39 3.23
C GLY A 199 6.79 -31.23 3.75
N ALA A 200 7.07 -32.08 4.74
CA ALA A 200 6.06 -32.94 5.34
C ALA A 200 4.96 -32.11 6.04
N GLY A 201 3.69 -32.44 5.78
CA GLY A 201 2.55 -31.74 6.37
C GLY A 201 2.22 -30.37 5.75
N LYS A 202 2.93 -29.95 4.71
CA LYS A 202 2.68 -28.69 3.99
C LYS A 202 1.65 -28.87 2.87
N ARG A 203 1.05 -27.74 2.45
CA ARG A 203 0.03 -27.71 1.40
C ARG A 203 0.69 -28.02 0.06
N ARG A 204 0.41 -29.18 -0.53
CA ARG A 204 1.05 -29.58 -1.80
C ARG A 204 0.55 -28.70 -2.96
N VAL A 205 1.45 -27.95 -3.57
CA VAL A 205 1.30 -27.43 -4.93
C VAL A 205 2.10 -28.38 -5.82
N ARG A 206 1.43 -29.15 -6.69
CA ARG A 206 2.12 -30.17 -7.51
C ARG A 206 3.05 -29.52 -8.54
N HIS A 207 4.15 -30.20 -8.79
CA HIS A 207 5.20 -29.81 -9.72
C HIS A 207 4.71 -29.72 -11.17
N GLY A 208 4.87 -28.53 -11.73
CA GLY A 208 4.99 -28.28 -13.16
C GLY A 208 3.74 -28.51 -14.04
N PRO A 209 3.82 -28.09 -15.32
CA PRO A 209 2.68 -28.11 -16.25
C PRO A 209 2.26 -29.51 -16.74
N ARG A 210 3.01 -30.56 -16.39
CA ARG A 210 2.84 -31.92 -16.95
C ARG A 210 1.95 -32.85 -16.13
N ASP A 211 1.63 -32.51 -14.88
CA ASP A 211 0.65 -33.23 -14.07
C ASP A 211 -0.64 -32.40 -13.93
N ARG A 212 -1.43 -32.37 -15.01
CA ARG A 212 -2.80 -31.84 -14.95
C ARG A 212 -3.67 -32.77 -14.10
N ASN A 213 -4.07 -32.29 -12.92
CA ASN A 213 -5.36 -32.50 -12.23
C ASN A 213 -5.26 -32.00 -10.76
N VAL A 214 -6.12 -31.18 -10.15
CA VAL A 214 -7.24 -30.28 -10.54
C VAL A 214 -7.28 -29.21 -9.42
N GLU A 215 -7.73 -27.98 -9.77
CA GLU A 215 -8.16 -26.82 -8.95
C GLU A 215 -7.25 -25.57 -8.89
N ARG A 216 -5.91 -25.68 -8.90
CA ARG A 216 -5.04 -24.49 -8.71
C ARG A 216 -3.82 -24.34 -9.63
N GLY A 217 -3.39 -25.39 -10.31
CA GLY A 217 -2.37 -25.29 -11.37
C GLY A 217 -2.82 -24.35 -12.50
N ASP A 218 -4.14 -24.23 -12.71
CA ASP A 218 -4.74 -23.32 -13.68
C ASP A 218 -4.61 -21.83 -13.29
N ARG A 219 -4.27 -21.52 -12.04
CA ARG A 219 -4.11 -20.13 -11.58
C ARG A 219 -2.76 -19.53 -11.94
N ILE A 220 -1.74 -20.36 -12.21
CA ILE A 220 -0.39 -19.90 -12.56
C ILE A 220 -0.12 -20.23 -14.02
N GLU A 221 -0.22 -19.20 -14.87
CA GLU A 221 -0.06 -19.33 -16.32
C GLU A 221 1.43 -19.26 -16.74
N SER A 222 2.28 -18.71 -15.87
CA SER A 222 3.68 -18.45 -16.17
C SER A 222 4.51 -19.74 -16.18
N GLY A 223 4.85 -20.25 -17.37
CA GLY A 223 5.84 -21.34 -17.51
C GLY A 223 7.22 -20.97 -16.96
N THR A 224 7.57 -19.68 -16.91
CA THR A 224 8.81 -19.18 -16.29
C THR A 224 8.77 -19.35 -14.78
N PHE A 225 7.61 -19.13 -14.14
CA PHE A 225 7.45 -19.36 -12.71
C PHE A 225 7.80 -20.81 -12.35
N TRP A 226 7.24 -21.78 -13.07
CA TRP A 226 7.47 -23.19 -12.76
C TRP A 226 8.95 -23.57 -12.87
N LYS A 227 9.66 -23.07 -13.90
CA LYS A 227 11.11 -23.26 -14.02
C LYS A 227 11.89 -22.68 -12.84
N MET A 228 11.50 -21.50 -12.36
CA MET A 228 12.13 -20.88 -11.20
C MET A 228 11.81 -21.64 -9.91
N TYR A 229 10.57 -22.09 -9.76
CA TYR A 229 10.12 -22.86 -8.61
C TYR A 229 10.85 -24.20 -8.52
N ASP A 230 10.89 -24.97 -9.60
CA ASP A 230 11.57 -26.26 -9.61
C ASP A 230 13.07 -26.08 -9.30
N ALA A 231 13.75 -25.10 -9.91
CA ALA A 231 15.15 -24.79 -9.62
C ALA A 231 15.37 -24.39 -8.14
N PHE A 232 14.50 -23.54 -7.58
CA PHE A 232 14.59 -23.10 -6.19
C PHE A 232 14.43 -24.27 -5.21
N VAL A 233 13.50 -25.19 -5.49
CA VAL A 233 13.25 -26.38 -4.66
C VAL A 233 14.39 -27.39 -4.79
N GLU A 234 14.91 -27.60 -5.99
CA GLU A 234 16.07 -28.48 -6.23
C GLU A 234 17.30 -28.04 -5.43
N GLU A 235 17.55 -26.72 -5.35
CA GLU A 235 18.69 -26.17 -4.60
C GLU A 235 18.50 -26.26 -3.08
N ARG A 236 17.29 -25.98 -2.58
CA ARG A 236 17.00 -25.92 -1.13
C ARG A 236 16.72 -27.28 -0.51
N GLY A 237 16.41 -28.30 -1.31
CA GLY A 237 16.09 -29.65 -0.84
C GLY A 237 14.62 -29.85 -0.44
N PRO A 238 14.29 -30.95 0.25
CA PRO A 238 12.91 -31.41 0.43
C PRO A 238 12.04 -30.51 1.33
N GLU A 239 12.65 -29.59 2.08
CA GLU A 239 11.98 -28.63 2.95
C GLU A 239 12.49 -27.22 2.66
N CYS A 240 11.58 -26.33 2.25
CA CYS A 240 11.91 -24.93 2.04
C CYS A 240 11.53 -24.14 3.31
N GLY A 241 12.53 -23.65 4.05
CA GLY A 241 12.32 -22.73 5.16
C GLY A 241 11.78 -21.37 4.70
N TRP A 242 11.17 -20.61 5.61
CA TRP A 242 10.79 -19.23 5.32
C TRP A 242 12.06 -18.36 5.19
N PRO A 243 12.22 -17.56 4.11
CA PRO A 243 13.36 -16.66 3.98
C PRO A 243 13.31 -15.54 5.04
N GLY A 244 14.45 -15.22 5.64
CA GLY A 244 14.57 -14.14 6.64
C GLY A 244 14.59 -12.74 6.04
N CYS A 245 15.06 -12.61 4.79
CA CYS A 245 15.10 -11.35 4.05
C CYS A 245 15.17 -11.58 2.53
N VAL A 246 15.07 -10.49 1.75
CA VAL A 246 15.11 -10.56 0.28
C VAL A 246 16.46 -11.05 -0.24
N GLU A 247 17.56 -10.70 0.44
CA GLU A 247 18.92 -11.08 0.05
C GLU A 247 19.19 -12.59 0.18
N GLU A 248 18.44 -13.29 1.03
CA GLU A 248 18.49 -14.75 1.10
C GLU A 248 17.79 -15.42 -0.09
N VAL A 249 16.88 -14.70 -0.75
CA VAL A 249 16.11 -15.20 -1.88
C VAL A 249 16.83 -14.94 -3.20
N VAL A 250 17.51 -13.79 -3.35
CA VAL A 250 18.10 -13.31 -4.61
C VAL A 250 19.51 -13.89 -4.89
N ARG A 251 19.86 -15.03 -4.29
CA ARG A 251 21.22 -15.59 -4.37
C ARG A 251 21.53 -16.27 -5.71
#